data_AF-A0A537J6T5-F1
#
_entry.id   AF-A0A537J6T5-F1
#
_cell.length_a   1.000
_cell.length_b   1.000
_cell.length_c   1.000
_cell.angle_alpha   90.00
_cell.angle_beta   90.00
_cell.angle_gamma   90.00
#
_symmetry.space_group_name_H-M   'P 1'
#
loop_
_entity.id
_entity.type
_entity.pdbx_description
1 polymer ?
#
loop_
_entity_poly.entity_id
_entity_poly.type
_entity_poly.pdbx_seq_one_letter_code
_entity_poly.pdbx_strand_id
1 'polypeptide(L)'
;GFEVVDTTPIEEAGVEAAIKAVKAGDLGAGVRRRIRETAAALIRRGADAIVLGCTELPLVMSAHDVPVPVLDGTDILAAAAVREARLKEFSHPRRRSPPASRGHHPKGVPQPARRR
;
A
#
# COMPACT_ATOMS: atom_id res chain seq x y z
N GLY A 1 -7.85 16.40 20.90
CA GLY A 1 -6.47 15.96 20.60
C GLY A 1 -6.44 14.44 20.60
N PHE A 2 -5.37 13.84 20.10
CA PHE A 2 -5.15 12.39 20.19
C PHE A 2 -3.93 12.13 21.08
N GLU A 3 -3.98 11.06 21.84
CA GLU A 3 -2.83 10.52 22.58
C GLU A 3 -2.29 9.31 21.82
N VAL A 4 -0.97 9.18 21.77
CA VAL A 4 -0.30 8.08 21.07
C VAL A 4 0.14 7.04 22.11
N VAL A 5 -0.31 5.80 21.91
CA VAL A 5 0.20 4.64 22.63
C VAL A 5 1.34 4.04 21.81
N ASP A 6 2.58 4.33 22.20
CA ASP A 6 3.76 3.93 21.44
C ASP A 6 4.13 2.47 21.61
N THR A 7 4.75 1.87 20.60
CA THR A 7 5.44 0.57 20.74
C THR A 7 6.66 0.67 21.64
N THR A 8 6.99 -0.42 22.33
CA THR A 8 8.33 -0.57 22.93
C THR A 8 9.40 -0.77 21.85
N PRO A 9 10.70 -0.56 22.13
CA PRO A 9 11.75 -0.76 21.14
C PRO A 9 11.80 -2.19 20.54
N ILE A 10 11.44 -3.20 21.33
CA ILE A 10 11.39 -4.60 20.87
C ILE A 10 10.21 -4.81 19.91
N GLU A 11 9.05 -4.23 20.24
CA GLU A 11 7.87 -4.28 19.38
C GLU A 11 8.12 -3.51 18.07
N GLU A 12 8.74 -2.33 18.14
CA GLU A 12 9.11 -1.52 16.99
C GLU A 12 10.03 -2.27 16.04
N ALA A 13 11.12 -2.86 16.55
CA ALA A 13 12.02 -3.71 15.76
C ALA A 13 11.29 -4.92 15.14
N GLY A 14 10.32 -5.49 15.85
CA GLY A 14 9.46 -6.55 15.34
C GLY A 14 8.57 -6.07 14.18
N VAL A 15 7.95 -4.91 14.30
CA VAL A 15 7.13 -4.30 13.25
C VAL A 15 7.99 -3.96 12.03
N GLU A 16 9.18 -3.40 12.22
CA GLU A 16 10.12 -3.10 11.14
C GLU A 16 10.52 -4.37 10.36
N ALA A 17 10.82 -5.46 11.08
CA ALA A 17 11.12 -6.75 10.48
C ALA A 17 9.92 -7.31 9.68
N ALA A 18 8.70 -7.16 10.18
CA ALA A 18 7.48 -7.55 9.45
C ALA A 18 7.29 -6.71 8.18
N ILE A 19 7.48 -5.39 8.25
CA ILE A 19 7.42 -4.50 7.08
C ILE A 19 8.43 -4.95 6.01
N LYS A 20 9.67 -5.23 6.41
CA LYS A 20 10.71 -5.74 5.50
C LYS A 20 10.32 -7.09 4.87
N ALA A 21 9.71 -7.99 5.64
CA ALA A 21 9.22 -9.27 5.14
C ALA A 21 8.09 -9.10 4.10
N VAL A 22 7.13 -8.21 4.35
CA VAL A 22 6.06 -7.88 3.40
C VAL A 22 6.64 -7.29 2.11
N LYS A 23 7.62 -6.38 2.21
CA LYS A 23 8.35 -5.85 1.03
C LYS A 23 9.03 -6.95 0.21
N ALA A 24 9.50 -8.01 0.87
CA ALA A 24 10.07 -9.20 0.23
C ALA A 24 9.02 -10.19 -0.30
N GLY A 25 7.73 -9.92 -0.10
CA GLY A 25 6.62 -10.75 -0.58
C GLY A 25 6.10 -11.78 0.44
N ASP A 26 6.61 -11.78 1.68
CA ASP A 26 6.11 -12.69 2.72
C ASP A 26 4.85 -12.11 3.40
N LEU A 27 3.71 -12.70 3.06
CA LEU A 27 2.40 -12.43 3.67
C LEU A 27 1.93 -13.58 4.56
N GLY A 28 2.86 -14.43 5.01
CA GLY A 28 2.58 -15.66 5.73
C GLY A 28 2.06 -15.46 7.15
N ALA A 29 1.61 -16.56 7.76
CA ALA A 29 1.00 -16.56 9.09
C ALA A 29 1.92 -16.01 10.20
N GLY A 30 3.25 -16.16 10.05
CA GLY A 30 4.23 -15.62 10.99
C GLY A 30 4.24 -14.09 11.04
N VAL A 31 4.28 -13.46 9.85
CA VAL A 31 4.25 -11.99 9.71
C VAL A 31 2.92 -11.44 10.23
N ARG A 32 1.80 -12.04 9.80
CA ARG A 32 0.45 -11.65 10.25
C ARG A 32 0.31 -11.75 11.76
N ARG A 33 0.74 -12.86 12.36
CA ARG A 33 0.67 -13.06 13.81
C ARG A 33 1.46 -12.00 14.56
N ARG A 34 2.69 -11.69 14.13
CA ARG A 34 3.52 -10.66 14.77
C ARG A 34 2.81 -9.31 14.83
N ILE A 35 2.25 -8.85 13.70
CA ILE A 35 1.54 -7.57 13.65
C ILE A 35 0.30 -7.58 14.57
N ARG A 36 -0.47 -8.67 14.58
CA ARG A 36 -1.65 -8.81 15.46
C ARG A 36 -1.29 -8.84 16.94
N GLU A 37 -0.19 -9.50 17.31
CA GLU A 37 0.30 -9.53 18.69
C GLU A 37 0.73 -8.14 19.17
N THR A 38 1.42 -7.37 18.32
CA THR A 38 1.77 -5.97 18.62
C THR A 38 0.51 -5.11 18.76
N ALA A 39 -0.45 -5.20 17.83
CA ALA A 39 -1.71 -4.47 17.94
C ALA A 39 -2.47 -4.80 19.23
N ALA A 40 -2.54 -6.08 19.60
CA ALA A 40 -3.15 -6.52 20.84
C ALA A 40 -2.41 -5.98 22.09
N ALA A 41 -1.08 -5.86 22.04
CA ALA A 41 -0.30 -5.27 23.12
C ALA A 41 -0.60 -3.76 23.30
N LEU A 42 -0.73 -3.02 22.20
CA LEU A 42 -1.14 -1.61 22.23
C LEU A 42 -2.56 -1.45 22.78
N ILE A 43 -3.51 -2.31 22.38
CA ILE A 43 -4.88 -2.30 22.90
C ILE A 43 -4.89 -2.56 24.41
N ARG A 44 -4.12 -3.54 24.90
CA ARG A 44 -3.98 -3.80 26.35
C ARG A 44 -3.39 -2.61 27.11
N ARG A 45 -2.65 -1.72 26.44
CA ARG A 45 -2.09 -0.50 27.00
C ARG A 45 -3.01 0.72 26.87
N GLY A 46 -4.24 0.53 26.38
CA GLY A 46 -5.26 1.58 26.32
C GLY A 46 -5.46 2.19 24.93
N ALA A 47 -4.92 1.58 23.86
CA ALA A 47 -5.21 2.06 22.51
C ALA A 47 -6.68 1.77 22.13
N ASP A 48 -7.48 2.82 21.97
CA ASP A 48 -8.88 2.73 21.53
C ASP A 48 -9.04 2.59 20.01
N ALA A 49 -7.94 2.73 19.25
CA ALA A 49 -7.88 2.51 17.82
C ALA A 49 -6.44 2.14 17.41
N ILE A 50 -6.29 1.44 16.28
CA ILE A 50 -4.98 1.09 15.71
C ILE A 50 -4.80 1.79 14.38
N VAL A 51 -3.70 2.52 14.22
CA VAL A 51 -3.32 3.15 12.95
C VAL A 51 -2.36 2.24 12.19
N LEU A 52 -2.73 1.85 10.97
CA LEU A 52 -1.82 1.19 10.03
C LEU A 52 -1.01 2.27 9.30
N GLY A 53 0.08 2.70 9.94
CA GLY A 53 0.90 3.84 9.48
C GLY A 53 1.88 3.55 8.34
N CYS A 54 2.07 2.29 7.96
CA CYS A 54 2.87 1.89 6.80
C CYS A 54 1.98 1.15 5.79
N THR A 55 2.23 1.37 4.50
CA THR A 55 1.41 0.80 3.41
C THR A 55 1.52 -0.73 3.31
N GLU A 56 2.50 -1.35 3.95
CA GLU A 56 2.63 -2.80 4.07
C GLU A 56 1.67 -3.43 5.08
N LEU A 57 1.33 -2.71 6.16
CA LEU A 57 0.57 -3.27 7.27
C LEU A 57 -0.86 -3.69 6.87
N PRO A 58 -1.59 -2.94 5.99
CA PRO A 58 -2.89 -3.37 5.47
C PRO A 58 -2.87 -4.71 4.72
N LEU A 59 -1.72 -5.16 4.21
CA LEU A 59 -1.61 -6.46 3.51
C LEU A 59 -1.64 -7.65 4.49
N VAL A 60 -1.35 -7.40 5.77
CA VAL A 60 -1.18 -8.43 6.80
C VAL A 60 -2.10 -8.29 8.02
N MET A 61 -2.84 -7.18 8.15
CA MET A 61 -3.84 -6.95 9.21
C MET A 61 -5.04 -6.17 8.68
N SER A 62 -6.22 -6.49 9.19
CA SER A 62 -7.51 -5.86 8.84
C SER A 62 -8.32 -5.54 10.10
N ALA A 63 -9.44 -4.83 9.92
CA ALA A 63 -10.38 -4.52 11.00
C ALA A 63 -11.01 -5.76 11.67
N HIS A 64 -10.98 -6.93 11.02
CA HIS A 64 -11.51 -8.17 11.60
C HIS A 64 -10.54 -8.84 12.59
N ASP A 65 -9.30 -8.38 12.66
CA ASP A 65 -8.25 -9.00 13.47
C ASP A 65 -8.19 -8.49 14.91
N VAL A 66 -8.84 -7.36 15.21
CA VAL A 66 -8.82 -6.71 16.53
C VAL A 66 -10.20 -6.14 16.89
N PRO A 67 -10.51 -5.99 18.19
CA PRO A 67 -11.83 -5.52 18.63
C PRO A 67 -12.01 -3.99 18.57
N VAL A 68 -10.98 -3.24 18.21
CA VAL A 68 -11.01 -1.77 18.12
C VAL A 68 -10.96 -1.31 16.66
N PRO A 69 -11.42 -0.09 16.34
CA PRO A 69 -11.29 0.46 15.00
C PRO A 69 -9.85 0.41 14.48
N VAL A 70 -9.71 0.03 13.20
CA VAL A 70 -8.44 0.07 12.47
C VAL A 70 -8.51 1.20 11.44
N LEU A 71 -7.54 2.10 11.50
CA LEU A 71 -7.39 3.23 10.59
C LEU A 71 -6.30 2.90 9.57
N ASP A 72 -6.70 2.53 8.35
CA ASP A 72 -5.77 2.33 7.25
C ASP A 72 -5.38 3.67 6.62
N GLY A 73 -4.13 4.10 6.85
CA GLY A 73 -3.61 5.33 6.28
C GLY A 73 -3.61 5.35 4.75
N THR A 74 -3.50 4.19 4.11
CA THR A 74 -3.51 4.03 2.65
C THR A 74 -4.90 4.34 2.10
N ASP A 75 -5.93 3.70 2.63
CA ASP A 75 -7.31 3.90 2.19
C ASP A 75 -7.79 5.33 2.49
N ILE A 76 -7.47 5.87 3.67
CA ILE A 76 -7.81 7.24 4.03
C ILE A 76 -7.16 8.24 3.06
N LEU A 77 -5.87 8.05 2.76
CA LEU A 77 -5.15 8.90 1.81
C LEU A 77 -5.72 8.77 0.39
N ALA A 78 -6.01 7.55 -0.08
CA ALA A 78 -6.59 7.31 -1.39
C ALA A 78 -7.97 7.97 -1.55
N ALA A 79 -8.85 7.82 -0.55
CA ALA A 79 -10.16 8.45 -0.54
C ALA A 79 -10.06 9.99 -0.54
N ALA A 80 -9.13 10.56 0.24
CA ALA A 80 -8.86 11.99 0.24
C ALA A 80 -8.35 12.47 -1.12
N ALA A 81 -7.40 11.76 -1.73
CA ALA A 81 -6.87 12.10 -3.04
C ALA A 81 -7.95 12.10 -4.13
N VAL A 82 -8.84 11.09 -4.14
CA VAL A 82 -9.97 11.03 -5.08
C VAL A 82 -10.97 12.17 -4.84
N ARG A 83 -11.28 12.50 -3.58
CA ARG A 83 -12.17 13.62 -3.25
C ARG A 83 -11.59 14.94 -3.75
N GLU A 84 -10.34 15.22 -3.44
CA GLU A 84 -9.63 16.41 -3.95
C GLU A 84 -9.57 16.42 -5.48
N ALA A 85 -9.40 15.24 -6.09
CA ALA A 85 -9.36 15.11 -7.53
C ALA A 85 -10.67 15.54 -8.21
N ARG A 86 -11.80 15.28 -7.55
CA ARG A 86 -13.15 15.58 -8.06
C ARG A 86 -13.57 17.03 -7.84
N LEU A 87 -13.02 17.69 -6.83
CA LEU A 87 -13.36 19.09 -6.50
C LEU A 87 -12.63 20.10 -7.39
N LYS A 88 -11.51 19.70 -8.01
CA LYS A 88 -10.80 20.55 -8.96
C LYS A 88 -11.27 20.20 -10.37
N GLU A 89 -11.59 21.21 -11.17
CA GLU A 89 -11.50 21.09 -12.63
C GLU A 89 -10.03 20.77 -12.92
N PHE A 90 -9.70 19.48 -13.08
CA PHE A 90 -8.38 19.09 -13.55
C PHE A 90 -8.27 19.57 -15.00
N SER A 91 -7.73 20.78 -15.18
CA SER A 91 -7.10 21.19 -16.43
C SER A 91 -5.86 20.31 -16.61
N HIS A 92 -6.08 19.04 -16.96
CA HIS A 92 -5.01 18.18 -17.40
C HIS A 92 -4.33 18.91 -18.57
N PRO A 93 -3.06 19.34 -18.48
CA PRO A 93 -2.33 19.62 -19.70
C PRO A 93 -2.38 18.28 -20.43
N ARG A 94 -3.14 18.22 -21.53
CA ARG A 94 -3.23 17.03 -22.39
C ARG A 94 -1.83 16.44 -22.44
N ARG A 95 -1.66 15.16 -22.05
CA ARG A 95 -0.40 14.43 -22.27
C ARG A 95 0.10 14.90 -23.63
N ARG A 96 1.24 15.57 -23.71
CA ARG A 96 1.82 15.92 -25.01
C ARG A 96 1.88 14.60 -25.76
N SER A 97 1.23 14.53 -26.92
CA SER A 97 1.39 13.39 -27.81
C SER A 97 2.90 13.11 -27.89
N PRO A 98 3.35 11.84 -27.79
CA PRO A 98 4.76 11.55 -28.05
C PRO A 98 5.12 12.20 -29.39
N PRO A 99 6.31 12.83 -29.52
CA PRO A 99 6.71 13.41 -30.80
C PRO A 99 6.57 12.33 -31.87
N ALA A 100 5.97 12.68 -33.01
CA ALA A 100 5.80 11.77 -34.13
C ALA A 100 7.12 11.03 -34.35
N SER A 101 7.08 9.71 -34.20
CA SER A 101 8.25 8.84 -34.29
C SER A 101 9.04 9.21 -35.55
N ARG A 102 10.27 9.74 -35.40
CA ARG A 102 11.24 9.69 -36.50
C ARG A 102 11.41 8.21 -36.82
N GLY A 103 11.02 7.84 -38.03
CA GLY A 103 10.85 6.45 -38.45
C GLY A 103 12.04 5.58 -38.06
N HIS A 104 11.81 4.64 -37.14
CA HIS A 104 12.66 3.48 -37.03
C HIS A 104 12.22 2.52 -38.14
N HIS A 105 13.04 2.37 -39.17
CA HIS A 105 12.86 1.34 -40.20
C HIS A 105 13.13 -0.02 -39.53
N PRO A 106 12.14 -0.90 -39.34
CA PRO A 106 12.42 -2.24 -38.84
C PRO A 106 13.05 -3.05 -39.98
N LYS A 107 14.29 -3.49 -39.80
CA LYS A 107 14.89 -4.47 -40.71
C LYS A 107 14.13 -5.80 -40.59
N GLY A 108 13.44 -6.14 -41.68
CA GLY A 108 13.13 -7.49 -42.16
C GLY A 108 12.66 -8.53 -41.15
N VAL A 109 11.35 -8.79 -41.12
CA VAL A 109 10.80 -10.09 -40.71
C VAL A 109 10.23 -10.75 -41.98
N PRO A 110 10.61 -11.99 -42.34
CA PRO A 110 10.08 -12.63 -43.54
C PRO A 110 8.62 -13.03 -43.35
N GLN A 111 7.76 -12.66 -44.30
CA GLN A 111 6.34 -13.04 -44.29
C GLN A 111 6.16 -14.50 -44.74
N PRO A 112 5.27 -15.28 -44.09
CA PRO A 112 4.99 -16.64 -44.52
C PRO A 112 4.13 -16.66 -45.78
N ALA A 113 4.50 -17.54 -46.72
CA ALA A 113 3.82 -17.73 -47.99
C ALA A 113 2.38 -18.19 -47.81
N ARG A 114 1.42 -17.39 -48.31
CA ARG A 114 0.01 -17.79 -48.38
C ARG A 114 -0.15 -18.82 -49.50
N ARG A 115 -0.52 -20.06 -49.13
CA ARG A 115 -1.01 -21.08 -50.07
C ARG A 115 -2.32 -20.60 -50.68
N ARG A 116 -2.46 -20.78 -52.00
CA ARG A 116 -3.68 -20.54 -52.77
C ARG A 116 -4.70 -21.66 -52.53
#